data_AF-A0A2P4EXJ5-F1
#
_entry.id   AF-A0A2P4EXJ5-F1
#
_cell.length_a   1.000
_cell.length_b   1.000
_cell.length_c   1.000
_cell.angle_alpha   90.00
_cell.angle_beta   90.00
_cell.angle_gamma   90.00
#
_symmetry.space_group_name_H-M   'P 1'
#
loop_
_entity.id
_entity.type
_entity.pdbx_description
1 polymer ?
#
loop_
_entity_poly.entity_id
_entity_poly.type
_entity_poly.pdbx_seq_one_letter_code
_entity_poly.pdbx_strand_id
1 'polypeptide(L)'
;MREIGEVLGVLGMILIGVSYIWSFIIGYRKSVGWLIGLLVIWVFFYPPLVFVNWERTKNNFFVFLIGVVITVISFFMLVATNPNKMA
;
A
#
# COMPACT_ATOMS: atom_id res chain seq x y z
N MET A 1 5.45 13.86 -19.17
CA MET A 1 4.75 12.59 -18.84
C MET A 1 5.57 11.68 -17.95
N ARG A 2 6.85 11.46 -18.25
CA ARG A 2 7.74 10.62 -17.41
C ARG A 2 7.90 11.15 -15.98
N GLU A 3 8.27 12.42 -15.82
CA GLU A 3 8.46 13.05 -14.49
C GLU A 3 7.19 12.96 -13.63
N ILE A 4 6.01 13.17 -14.23
CA ILE A 4 4.71 13.01 -13.56
C ILE A 4 4.54 11.56 -13.09
N GLY A 5 4.89 10.59 -13.94
CA GLY A 5 4.90 9.18 -13.58
C GLY A 5 5.81 8.89 -12.38
N GLU A 6 7.02 9.44 -12.35
CA GLU A 6 7.97 9.25 -11.25
C GLU A 6 7.44 9.84 -9.93
N VAL A 7 6.91 11.07 -9.97
CA VAL A 7 6.29 11.72 -8.80
C VAL A 7 5.11 10.92 -8.27
N LEU A 8 4.20 10.48 -9.16
CA LEU A 8 3.06 9.64 -8.76
C LEU A 8 3.55 8.32 -8.14
N GLY A 9 4.59 7.70 -8.70
CA GLY A 9 5.15 6.47 -8.16
C GLY A 9 5.67 6.65 -6.74
N VAL A 10 6.41 7.73 -6.48
CA VAL A 10 6.89 8.06 -5.14
C VAL A 10 5.73 8.31 -4.18
N LEU A 11 4.73 9.09 -4.58
CA LEU A 11 3.56 9.36 -3.75
C LEU A 11 2.77 8.09 -3.43
N GLY A 12 2.55 7.23 -4.42
CA GLY A 12 1.87 5.95 -4.24
C GLY A 12 2.58 5.04 -3.24
N MET A 13 3.91 4.94 -3.36
CA MET A 13 4.75 4.17 -2.43
C MET A 13 4.74 4.75 -1.01
N ILE A 14 4.76 6.09 -0.87
CA ILE A 14 4.65 6.75 0.44
C ILE A 14 3.30 6.40 1.09
N LEU A 15 2.19 6.49 0.36
CA LEU A 15 0.87 6.16 0.90
C LEU A 15 0.78 4.70 1.34
N ILE A 16 1.32 3.77 0.55
CA ILE A 16 1.40 2.36 0.91
C ILE A 16 2.23 2.19 2.20
N GLY A 17 3.39 2.84 2.29
CA GLY A 17 4.28 2.78 3.45
C GLY A 17 3.64 3.34 4.72
N VAL A 18 2.99 4.51 4.63
CA VAL A 18 2.22 5.09 5.74
C VAL A 18 1.13 4.12 6.17
N SER A 19 0.41 3.53 5.23
CA SER A 19 -0.63 2.57 5.56
C SER A 19 -0.11 1.31 6.23
N TYR A 20 1.05 0.81 5.79
CA TYR A 20 1.72 -0.32 6.42
C TYR A 20 2.07 -0.02 7.88
N ILE A 21 2.73 1.12 8.14
CA ILE A 21 3.10 1.55 9.50
C ILE A 21 1.86 1.70 10.39
N TRP A 22 0.80 2.30 9.87
CA TRP A 22 -0.43 2.48 10.64
C TRP A 22 -1.10 1.13 10.98
N SER A 23 -1.09 0.20 10.03
CA SER A 23 -1.58 -1.18 10.23
C SER A 23 -0.79 -1.89 11.32
N PHE A 24 0.52 -1.69 11.32
CA PHE A 24 1.42 -2.24 12.32
C PHE A 24 1.09 -1.77 13.72
N ILE A 25 0.90 -0.45 13.89
CA ILE A 25 0.53 0.17 15.17
C ILE A 25 -0.83 -0.38 15.66
N ILE A 26 -1.80 -0.53 14.75
CA ILE A 26 -3.12 -1.10 15.10
C ILE A 26 -2.98 -2.57 15.52
N GLY A 27 -2.22 -3.37 14.75
CA GLY A 27 -1.94 -4.77 15.05
C GLY A 27 -1.29 -4.93 16.42
N TYR A 28 -0.24 -4.14 16.70
CA TYR A 28 0.44 -4.10 17.99
C TYR A 28 -0.51 -3.83 19.16
N ARG A 29 -1.38 -2.82 19.02
CA ARG A 29 -2.36 -2.43 20.05
C ARG A 29 -3.47 -3.47 20.26
N LYS A 30 -3.66 -4.40 19.31
CA LYS A 30 -4.70 -5.43 19.37
C LYS A 30 -4.18 -6.73 19.96
N SER A 31 -3.09 -7.28 19.41
CA SER A 31 -2.45 -8.48 19.93
C SER A 31 -1.08 -8.70 19.30
N VAL A 32 -0.21 -9.41 20.00
CA VAL A 32 1.08 -9.87 19.45
C VAL A 32 0.90 -10.79 18.24
N GLY A 33 -0.17 -11.60 18.17
CA GLY A 33 -0.44 -12.49 17.03
C GLY A 33 -0.68 -11.73 15.72
N TRP A 34 -1.53 -10.69 15.75
CA TRP A 34 -1.74 -9.79 14.62
C TRP A 34 -0.45 -9.09 14.17
N LEU A 35 0.37 -8.66 15.14
CA LEU A 35 1.66 -8.04 14.86
C LEU A 35 2.60 -8.99 14.11
N ILE A 36 2.78 -10.21 14.62
CA ILE A 36 3.63 -11.23 14.00
C ILE A 36 3.12 -11.57 12.60
N GLY A 37 1.80 -11.74 12.45
CA GLY A 37 1.18 -11.99 11.14
C GLY A 37 1.48 -10.87 10.13
N LEU A 38 1.42 -9.61 10.55
CA LEU A 38 1.76 -8.47 9.71
C LEU A 38 3.26 -8.39 9.38
N LEU A 39 4.15 -8.77 10.31
CA LEU A 39 5.60 -8.78 10.07
C LEU A 39 6.00 -9.84 9.04
N VAL A 40 5.48 -11.06 9.19
CA VAL A 40 5.94 -12.21 8.41
C VAL A 40 5.19 -12.29 7.08
N ILE A 41 3.87 -12.07 7.10
CA ILE A 41 2.99 -12.34 5.96
C ILE A 41 1.90 -11.26 5.84
N TRP A 42 2.32 -10.01 5.63
CA TRP A 42 1.42 -8.86 5.58
C TRP A 42 0.26 -9.01 4.59
N VAL A 43 0.54 -9.46 3.36
CA VAL A 43 -0.46 -9.58 2.28
C VAL A 43 -1.65 -10.45 2.68
N PHE A 44 -1.43 -11.47 3.50
CA PHE A 44 -2.47 -12.40 3.94
C PHE A 44 -3.12 -11.99 5.26
N PHE A 45 -2.40 -11.35 6.17
CA PHE A 45 -2.92 -10.94 7.48
C PHE A 45 -3.56 -9.55 7.50
N TYR A 46 -3.18 -8.68 6.57
CA TYR A 46 -3.73 -7.34 6.48
C TYR A 46 -5.22 -7.31 6.14
N PRO A 47 -5.73 -8.03 5.12
CA PRO A 47 -7.16 -8.02 4.84
C PRO A 47 -8.01 -8.53 6.02
N PRO A 48 -7.71 -9.67 6.67
CA PRO A 48 -8.40 -10.10 7.88
C PRO A 48 -8.35 -9.06 9.01
N LEU A 49 -7.20 -8.43 9.24
CA LEU A 49 -7.08 -7.36 10.24
C LEU A 49 -8.03 -6.20 9.92
N VAL A 50 -8.09 -5.80 8.64
CA VAL A 50 -8.97 -4.71 8.19
C VAL A 50 -10.42 -5.06 8.41
N PHE A 51 -10.89 -6.20 7.90
CA PHE A 51 -12.31 -6.57 7.98
C PHE A 51 -12.78 -6.84 9.40
N VAL A 52 -11.95 -7.48 10.25
CA VAL A 52 -12.29 -7.72 11.67
C VAL A 52 -12.29 -6.42 12.48
N ASN A 53 -11.54 -5.40 12.05
CA ASN A 53 -11.41 -4.13 12.78
C ASN A 53 -11.85 -2.92 11.96
N TRP A 54 -12.85 -3.11 11.09
CA TRP A 54 -13.24 -2.16 10.05
C TRP A 54 -13.38 -0.72 10.55
N GLU A 55 -14.05 -0.50 11.68
CA GLU A 55 -14.24 0.85 12.24
C GLU A 55 -12.92 1.59 12.54
N ARG A 56 -11.85 0.86 12.85
CA ARG A 56 -10.53 1.43 13.17
C ARG A 56 -9.59 1.47 11.96
N THR A 57 -9.80 0.61 10.97
CA THR A 57 -8.87 0.36 9.86
C THR A 57 -9.36 0.89 8.52
N LYS A 58 -10.65 1.19 8.35
CA LYS A 58 -11.24 1.60 7.05
C LYS A 58 -10.51 2.77 6.39
N ASN A 59 -10.22 3.84 7.14
CA ASN A 59 -9.51 5.00 6.59
C ASN A 59 -8.11 4.62 6.13
N ASN A 60 -7.40 3.84 6.94
CA ASN A 60 -6.07 3.34 6.60
C ASN A 60 -6.09 2.43 5.36
N PHE A 61 -7.12 1.60 5.23
CA PHE A 61 -7.33 0.74 4.07
C PHE A 61 -7.60 1.54 2.80
N PHE A 62 -8.39 2.62 2.87
CA PHE A 62 -8.57 3.50 1.71
C PHE A 62 -7.29 4.23 1.32
N VAL A 63 -6.48 4.68 2.28
CA VAL A 63 -5.15 5.27 1.98
C VAL A 63 -4.26 4.26 1.25
N PHE A 64 -4.26 3.00 1.69
CA PHE A 64 -3.53 1.92 1.03
C PHE A 64 -4.03 1.71 -0.41
N LEU A 65 -5.35 1.61 -0.61
CA LEU A 65 -5.94 1.42 -1.95
C LEU A 65 -5.60 2.58 -2.89
N ILE A 66 -5.67 3.83 -2.41
CA ILE A 66 -5.28 5.00 -3.19
C ILE A 66 -3.79 4.91 -3.56
N GLY A 67 -2.92 4.54 -2.62
CA GLY A 67 -1.50 4.33 -2.87
C GLY A 67 -1.23 3.26 -3.94
N VAL A 68 -1.95 2.14 -3.92
CA VAL A 68 -1.88 1.09 -4.94
C VAL A 68 -2.33 1.61 -6.30
N VAL A 69 -3.48 2.27 -6.38
CA VAL A 69 -4.02 2.81 -7.64
C VAL A 69 -3.05 3.82 -8.25
N ILE A 70 -2.51 4.74 -7.46
CA ILE A 70 -1.53 5.74 -7.92
C ILE A 70 -0.25 5.06 -8.41
N THR A 71 0.26 4.07 -7.67
CA THR A 71 1.45 3.30 -8.08
C THR A 71 1.22 2.57 -9.40
N VAL A 72 0.04 1.97 -9.60
CA VAL A 72 -0.31 1.28 -10.84
C VAL A 72 -0.42 2.27 -12.01
N ILE A 73 -1.06 3.42 -11.81
CA ILE A 73 -1.13 4.48 -12.83
C ILE A 73 0.29 4.96 -13.21
N SER A 74 1.14 5.22 -12.20
CA SER A 74 2.55 5.58 -12.40
C SER A 74 3.27 4.54 -13.25
N PHE A 75 3.13 3.26 -12.93
CA PHE A 75 3.76 2.17 -13.68
C PHE A 75 3.37 2.21 -15.17
N PHE A 76 2.07 2.28 -15.48
CA PHE A 76 1.61 2.34 -16.87
C PHE A 76 2.11 3.60 -17.60
N MET A 77 2.16 4.75 -16.93
CA MET A 77 2.70 5.98 -17.51
C MET A 77 4.19 5.85 -17.81
N LEU A 78 4.98 5.30 -16.90
CA LEU A 78 6.42 5.13 -17.07
C LEU A 78 6.73 4.15 -18.20
N VAL A 79 6.00 3.03 -18.24
CA VAL A 79 6.09 2.02 -19.30
C VAL A 79 5.74 2.63 -20.66
N ALA A 80 4.64 3.37 -20.77
CA ALA A 80 4.23 4.02 -22.02
C ALA A 80 5.26 5.07 -22.52
N THR A 81 5.98 5.73 -21.61
CA THR A 81 7.01 6.71 -21.98
C THR A 81 8.37 6.09 -22.36
N ASN A 82 8.52 4.76 -22.25
CA ASN A 82 9.80 4.08 -22.48
C ASN A 82 9.61 2.74 -23.24
N PRO A 83 9.04 2.77 -24.46
CA PRO A 83 8.65 1.55 -25.18
C PRO A 83 9.82 0.61 -25.51
N ASN A 84 11.03 1.14 -25.65
CA ASN A 84 12.21 0.38 -26.06
C ASN A 84 12.77 -0.57 -24.97
N LYS A 85 12.20 -0.57 -23.75
CA LYS A 85 12.58 -1.49 -22.67
C LYS A 85 11.67 -2.72 -22.56
N MET A 86 10.69 -2.86 -23.47
CA MET A 86 9.73 -3.97 -23.51
C MET A 86 10.04 -5.01 -24.59
N ALA A 87 11.17 -4.88 -25.30
CA ALA A 87 11.65 -5.82 -26.32
C ALA A 87 12.84 -6.64 -25.79
#